data_AF-A0A958I8L4-F1
#
_entry.id   AF-A0A958I8L4-F1
#
_cell.length_a   1.000
_cell.length_b   1.000
_cell.length_c   1.000
_cell.angle_alpha   90.00
_cell.angle_beta   90.00
_cell.angle_gamma   90.00
#
_symmetry.space_group_name_H-M   'P 1'
#
loop_
_entity.id
_entity.type
_entity.pdbx_description
1 polymer ?
#
loop_
_entity_poly.entity_id
_entity_poly.type
_entity_poly.pdbx_seq_one_letter_code
_entity_poly.pdbx_strand_id
1 'polypeptide(L)'
;MNRREFLQKTFIALPIVAIAACTNDKKHPEVEEKPKEPDTSSSVTFVSEDDPMAKNLAYVADASSASSEMRVEKSGVKGMDQYCHNCMFYIAEDGKSYGPCQLLPKKGMVHADGWCKSWAPKPA
;
A
#
# COMPACT_ATOMS: atom_id res chain seq x y z
N MET A 1 -6.23 -36.64 26.13
CA MET A 1 -6.36 -37.33 24.82
C MET A 1 -5.33 -36.77 23.84
N ASN A 2 -4.52 -37.66 23.25
CA ASN A 2 -3.37 -37.35 22.41
C ASN A 2 -3.75 -37.24 20.92
N ARG A 3 -3.19 -36.24 20.23
CA ARG A 3 -3.36 -35.97 18.79
C ARG A 3 -2.60 -36.96 17.88
N ARG A 4 -2.20 -38.11 18.43
CA ARG A 4 -1.28 -39.07 17.78
C ARG A 4 -1.98 -40.21 17.05
N GLU A 5 -3.31 -40.27 17.11
CA GLU A 5 -4.12 -41.35 16.50
C GLU A 5 -4.63 -41.02 15.09
N PHE A 6 -4.26 -39.87 14.51
CA PHE A 6 -4.75 -39.46 13.17
C PHE A 6 -3.70 -39.57 12.06
N LEU A 7 -2.49 -40.08 12.35
CA LEU A 7 -1.39 -40.15 11.39
C LEU A 7 -1.01 -41.58 10.97
N GLN A 8 -1.79 -42.61 11.33
CA GLN A 8 -1.37 -44.01 11.14
C GLN A 8 -2.09 -44.81 10.04
N LYS A 9 -2.97 -44.22 9.22
CA LYS A 9 -3.67 -45.01 8.20
C LYS A 9 -3.91 -44.24 6.91
N THR A 10 -2.93 -44.30 6.00
CA THR A 10 -3.11 -44.55 4.55
C THR A 10 -1.73 -44.59 3.87
N PHE A 11 -1.07 -45.75 3.95
CA PHE A 11 -0.03 -46.15 3.01
C PHE A 11 -0.72 -46.92 1.88
N ILE A 12 -0.77 -46.37 0.66
CA ILE A 12 -1.03 -47.16 -0.55
C ILE A 12 -0.03 -46.73 -1.63
N ALA A 13 0.62 -47.75 -2.19
CA ALA A 13 1.82 -47.70 -3.02
C ALA A 13 1.60 -47.13 -4.43
N LEU A 14 2.70 -46.60 -4.96
CA LEU A 14 2.95 -46.12 -6.33
C LEU A 14 2.72 -47.20 -7.41
N PRO A 15 2.45 -46.78 -8.65
CA PRO A 15 3.42 -47.12 -9.69
C PRO A 15 4.01 -45.87 -10.36
N ILE A 16 5.32 -45.96 -10.55
CA ILE A 16 6.18 -45.01 -11.25
C ILE A 16 5.80 -45.02 -12.74
N VAL A 17 5.42 -43.87 -13.28
CA VAL A 17 5.44 -43.62 -14.74
C VAL A 17 6.46 -42.52 -14.98
N ALA A 18 7.52 -42.88 -15.71
CA ALA A 18 8.61 -42.01 -16.08
C ALA A 18 8.25 -41.12 -17.27
N ILE A 19 8.47 -39.81 -17.07
CA ILE A 19 9.02 -38.79 -17.99
C ILE A 19 8.32 -38.53 -19.34
N ALA A 20 7.76 -37.33 -19.47
CA ALA A 20 7.88 -36.52 -20.68
C ALA A 20 8.05 -35.05 -20.29
N ALA A 21 9.26 -34.53 -20.51
CA ALA A 21 9.57 -33.12 -20.41
C ALA A 21 8.91 -32.36 -21.57
N CYS A 22 7.98 -31.47 -21.25
CA CYS A 22 7.64 -30.31 -22.06
C CYS A 22 7.56 -29.11 -21.13
N THR A 23 8.68 -28.42 -21.01
CA THR A 23 8.76 -27.04 -20.51
C THR A 23 7.76 -26.20 -21.27
N ASN A 24 6.75 -25.64 -20.60
CA ASN A 24 5.97 -24.55 -21.15
C ASN A 24 5.94 -23.41 -20.15
N ASP A 25 7.05 -22.69 -20.21
CA ASP A 25 7.33 -21.39 -19.66
C ASP A 25 6.26 -20.39 -20.15
N LYS A 26 5.13 -20.31 -19.43
CA LYS A 26 4.24 -19.15 -19.54
C LYS A 26 4.86 -18.02 -18.73
N LYS A 27 5.90 -17.46 -19.34
CA LYS A 27 6.28 -16.05 -19.38
C LYS A 27 5.24 -15.17 -18.68
N HIS A 28 5.39 -14.99 -17.36
CA HIS A 28 5.05 -13.70 -16.80
C HIS A 28 5.95 -12.70 -17.52
N PRO A 29 5.42 -11.60 -18.08
CA PRO A 29 6.27 -10.49 -18.43
C PRO A 29 6.86 -10.00 -17.11
N GLU A 30 8.10 -10.41 -16.86
CA GLU A 30 9.05 -9.63 -16.08
C GLU A 30 9.01 -8.24 -16.71
N VAL A 31 8.27 -7.34 -16.05
CA VAL A 31 8.50 -5.92 -16.26
C VAL A 31 9.94 -5.73 -15.87
N GLU A 32 10.78 -5.58 -16.89
CA GLU A 32 12.13 -5.07 -16.80
C GLU A 32 12.03 -3.65 -16.21
N GLU A 33 11.82 -3.57 -14.90
CA GLU A 33 12.16 -2.39 -14.13
C GLU A 33 13.67 -2.41 -14.03
N LYS A 34 14.29 -1.90 -15.12
CA LYS A 34 15.65 -1.41 -15.17
C LYS A 34 16.05 -0.93 -13.77
N PRO A 35 17.07 -1.52 -13.13
CA PRO A 35 17.59 -1.01 -11.88
C PRO A 35 17.98 0.46 -12.10
N LYS A 36 17.14 1.39 -11.63
CA LYS A 36 17.52 2.79 -11.57
C LYS A 36 18.55 2.86 -10.45
N GLU A 37 19.80 3.07 -10.87
CA GLU A 37 20.91 3.42 -10.00
C GLU A 37 20.49 4.56 -9.04
N PRO A 38 21.03 4.59 -7.82
CA PRO A 38 20.64 5.56 -6.81
C PRO A 38 21.16 6.95 -7.19
N ASP A 39 20.37 7.70 -7.96
CA ASP A 39 20.54 9.14 -8.14
C ASP A 39 20.36 9.82 -6.79
N THR A 40 21.49 10.04 -6.11
CA THR A 40 21.60 10.94 -4.97
C THR A 40 21.50 12.36 -5.49
N SER A 41 20.27 12.82 -5.63
CA SER A 41 19.92 14.24 -5.76
C SER A 41 18.78 14.47 -4.78
N SER A 42 18.98 15.39 -3.84
CA SER A 42 18.01 15.77 -2.82
C SER A 42 16.82 16.55 -3.42
N SER A 43 16.26 16.07 -4.53
CA SER A 43 15.00 16.54 -5.05
C SER A 43 13.91 15.99 -4.14
N VAL A 44 13.28 16.88 -3.38
CA VAL A 44 12.02 16.60 -2.72
C VAL A 44 11.03 16.12 -3.78
N THR A 45 10.61 14.86 -3.67
CA THR A 45 9.58 14.27 -4.51
C THR A 45 8.24 14.37 -3.79
N PHE A 46 7.23 14.90 -4.47
CA PHE A 46 5.85 14.90 -3.99
C PHE A 46 5.08 13.74 -4.61
N VAL A 47 4.10 13.21 -3.88
CA VAL A 47 3.19 12.19 -4.42
C VAL A 47 2.36 12.80 -5.54
N SER A 48 2.40 12.18 -6.73
CA SER A 48 1.47 12.47 -7.82
C SER A 48 0.13 11.76 -7.56
N GLU A 49 -0.98 12.48 -7.71
CA GLU A 49 -2.33 11.91 -7.65
C GLU A 49 -2.59 10.89 -8.78
N ASP A 50 -1.78 10.93 -9.84
CA ASP A 50 -1.85 9.98 -10.94
C ASP A 50 -1.14 8.65 -10.68
N ASP A 51 -0.31 8.57 -9.64
CA ASP A 51 0.38 7.33 -9.28
C ASP A 51 -0.64 6.22 -8.97
N PRO A 52 -0.44 4.98 -9.47
CA PRO A 52 -1.40 3.89 -9.24
C PRO A 52 -1.68 3.61 -7.75
N MET A 53 -0.71 3.78 -6.87
CA MET A 53 -0.88 3.62 -5.42
C MET A 53 -1.69 4.77 -4.83
N ALA A 54 -1.42 6.01 -5.27
CA ALA A 54 -2.19 7.20 -4.88
C ALA A 54 -3.66 7.07 -5.31
N LYS A 55 -3.92 6.66 -6.56
CA LYS A 55 -5.28 6.38 -7.07
C LYS A 55 -5.98 5.28 -6.29
N ASN A 56 -5.28 4.19 -5.95
CA ASN A 56 -5.86 3.13 -5.13
C ASN A 56 -6.31 3.65 -3.76
N LEU A 57 -5.59 4.60 -3.18
CA LEU A 57 -5.98 5.25 -1.91
C LEU A 57 -6.95 6.42 -2.10
N ALA A 58 -7.29 6.80 -3.33
CA ALA A 58 -7.97 8.05 -3.66
C ALA A 58 -7.30 9.25 -2.97
N TYR A 59 -5.96 9.31 -3.04
CA TYR A 59 -5.20 10.43 -2.50
C TYR A 59 -5.44 11.68 -3.32
N VAL A 60 -5.67 12.79 -2.62
CA VAL A 60 -5.71 14.15 -3.15
C VAL A 60 -4.84 15.05 -2.27
N ALA A 61 -4.10 15.98 -2.88
CA ALA A 61 -3.25 16.93 -2.17
C ALA A 61 -4.06 18.05 -1.48
N ASP A 62 -5.26 18.32 -1.97
CA ASP A 62 -6.26 19.20 -1.34
C ASP A 62 -7.48 18.37 -0.94
N ALA A 63 -7.70 18.24 0.37
CA ALA A 63 -8.84 17.55 0.96
C ALA A 63 -10.20 17.98 0.39
N SER A 64 -10.35 19.24 -0.04
CA SER A 64 -11.61 19.78 -0.56
C SER A 64 -11.97 19.25 -1.95
N SER A 65 -11.00 18.69 -2.69
CA SER A 65 -11.25 18.09 -4.01
C SER A 65 -11.86 16.68 -3.92
N ALA A 66 -11.76 16.02 -2.76
CA ALA A 66 -12.43 14.75 -2.52
C ALA A 66 -13.91 14.96 -2.21
N SER A 67 -14.79 14.17 -2.84
CA SER A 67 -16.24 14.27 -2.63
C SER A 67 -16.65 13.98 -1.18
N SER A 68 -17.75 14.61 -0.74
CA SER A 68 -18.34 14.36 0.59
C SER A 68 -18.78 12.92 0.79
N GLU A 69 -19.09 12.21 -0.30
CA GLU A 69 -19.46 10.79 -0.30
C GLU A 69 -18.26 9.88 0.04
N MET A 70 -17.05 10.27 -0.36
CA MET A 70 -15.81 9.55 -0.03
C MET A 70 -15.31 9.91 1.37
N ARG A 71 -15.49 11.16 1.77
CA ARG A 71 -15.10 11.69 3.08
C ARG A 71 -16.19 11.41 4.12
N VAL A 72 -16.45 10.14 4.39
CA VAL A 72 -17.40 9.72 5.44
C VAL A 72 -16.81 9.93 6.84
N GLU A 73 -17.67 10.07 7.85
CA GLU A 73 -17.23 10.10 9.25
C GLU A 73 -16.45 8.84 9.61
N LYS A 74 -15.28 9.02 10.25
CA LYS A 74 -14.42 7.93 10.70
C LYS A 74 -14.02 8.21 12.14
N SER A 75 -14.32 7.28 13.03
CA SER A 75 -13.92 7.35 14.45
C SER A 75 -14.40 8.64 15.15
N GLY A 76 -15.61 9.11 14.82
CA GLY A 76 -16.20 10.33 15.38
C GLY A 76 -15.65 11.65 14.80
N VAL A 77 -14.79 11.59 13.78
CA VAL A 77 -14.28 12.78 13.08
C VAL A 77 -15.01 12.92 11.75
N LYS A 78 -15.71 14.04 11.57
CA LYS A 78 -16.46 14.36 10.34
C LYS A 78 -15.51 14.38 9.16
N GLY A 79 -16.00 13.97 8.00
CA GLY A 79 -15.25 13.96 6.75
C GLY A 79 -14.48 15.23 6.46
N MET A 80 -15.11 16.40 6.65
CA MET A 80 -14.49 17.69 6.38
C MET A 80 -13.31 18.01 7.32
N ASP A 81 -13.26 17.38 8.49
CA ASP A 81 -12.21 17.58 9.49
C ASP A 81 -11.05 16.57 9.34
N GLN A 82 -11.07 15.72 8.31
CA GLN A 82 -10.04 14.69 8.06
C GLN A 82 -8.94 15.20 7.13
N TYR A 83 -7.72 15.31 7.64
CA TYR A 83 -6.57 15.80 6.86
C TYR A 83 -5.34 14.93 7.09
N CYS A 84 -4.35 14.99 6.20
CA CYS A 84 -3.08 14.31 6.42
C CYS A 84 -2.45 14.75 7.74
N HIS A 85 -2.43 16.04 8.08
CA HIS A 85 -1.79 16.54 9.31
C HIS A 85 -2.36 15.94 10.62
N ASN A 86 -3.63 15.51 10.61
CA ASN A 86 -4.28 14.84 11.75
C ASN A 86 -4.48 13.32 11.55
N CYS A 87 -3.84 12.75 10.53
CA CYS A 87 -3.85 11.31 10.25
C CYS A 87 -2.70 10.59 10.98
N MET A 88 -2.95 9.37 11.49
CA MET A 88 -1.93 8.56 12.18
C MET A 88 -0.76 8.12 11.28
N PHE A 89 -0.98 8.04 9.96
CA PHE A 89 0.05 7.59 9.01
C PHE A 89 0.94 8.72 8.52
N TYR A 90 0.58 9.97 8.78
CA TYR A 90 1.34 11.14 8.38
C TYR A 90 2.42 11.46 9.40
N ILE A 91 3.65 11.57 8.91
CA ILE A 91 4.82 11.98 9.68
C ILE A 91 4.98 13.49 9.45
N ALA A 92 4.71 14.28 10.48
CA ALA A 92 4.85 15.72 10.39
C ALA A 92 6.32 16.13 10.35
N GLU A 93 6.62 17.12 9.52
CA GLU A 93 7.90 17.81 9.52
C GLU A 93 7.67 19.27 9.93
N ASP A 94 8.30 19.71 11.01
CA ASP A 94 8.05 21.02 11.60
C ASP A 94 8.29 22.15 10.58
N GLY A 95 7.31 23.05 10.49
CA GLY A 95 7.35 24.20 9.58
C GLY A 95 7.18 23.85 8.09
N LYS A 96 6.81 22.61 7.73
CA LYS A 96 6.57 22.20 6.34
C LYS A 96 5.12 21.83 6.08
N SER A 97 4.64 22.17 4.88
CA SER A 97 3.31 21.79 4.39
C SER A 97 3.27 20.39 3.76
N TYR A 98 4.41 19.70 3.67
CA TYR A 98 4.52 18.35 3.14
C TYR A 98 5.24 17.46 4.13
N GLY A 99 4.81 16.19 4.19
CA GLY A 99 5.45 15.20 5.05
C GLY A 99 5.30 13.77 4.51
N PRO A 100 6.13 12.82 4.97
CA PRO A 100 6.01 11.43 4.59
C PRO A 100 4.69 10.80 5.05
N CYS A 101 4.16 9.87 4.25
CA CYS A 101 3.01 9.05 4.62
C CYS A 101 3.38 7.57 4.60
N GLN A 102 3.12 6.85 5.69
CA GLN A 102 3.46 5.42 5.82
C GLN A 102 2.75 4.53 4.79
N LEU A 103 1.60 4.96 4.26
CA LEU A 103 0.84 4.23 3.24
C LEU A 103 1.33 4.45 1.81
N LEU A 104 2.18 5.45 1.59
CA LEU A 104 2.73 5.80 0.28
C LEU A 104 4.26 5.74 0.30
N PRO A 105 4.86 4.59 0.72
CA PRO A 105 6.30 4.48 0.84
C PRO A 105 6.96 4.66 -0.53
N LYS A 106 8.06 5.40 -0.56
CA LYS A 106 8.88 5.66 -1.78
C LYS A 106 8.12 6.38 -2.91
N LYS A 107 6.95 6.96 -2.66
CA LYS A 107 6.18 7.75 -3.64
C LYS A 107 6.41 9.27 -3.53
N GLY A 108 7.00 9.71 -2.43
CA GLY A 108 7.23 11.12 -2.12
C GLY A 108 6.51 11.56 -0.85
N MET A 109 6.40 12.86 -0.66
CA MET A 109 5.66 13.48 0.45
C MET A 109 4.24 13.83 0.04
N VAL A 110 3.31 13.71 1.00
CA VAL A 110 1.92 14.16 0.86
C VAL A 110 1.75 15.55 1.46
N HIS A 111 0.78 16.30 0.95
CA HIS A 111 0.45 17.61 1.51
C HIS A 111 -0.28 17.46 2.85
N ALA A 112 0.00 18.34 3.81
CA ALA A 112 -0.59 18.35 5.15
C ALA A 112 -2.12 18.49 5.10
N ASP A 113 -2.64 19.29 4.17
CA ASP A 113 -4.08 19.47 3.94
C ASP A 113 -4.66 18.48 2.93
N GLY A 114 -3.90 17.44 2.57
CA GLY A 114 -4.38 16.37 1.70
C GLY A 114 -5.30 15.38 2.42
N TRP A 115 -5.80 14.40 1.67
CA TRP A 115 -6.63 13.32 2.19
C TRP A 115 -6.52 12.05 1.35
N CYS A 116 -6.77 10.89 1.96
CA CYS A 116 -7.01 9.64 1.24
C CYS A 116 -8.04 8.78 1.99
N LYS A 117 -8.64 7.79 1.33
CA LYS A 117 -9.70 6.95 1.89
C LYS A 117 -9.29 6.14 3.14
N SER A 118 -7.99 5.96 3.33
CA SER A 118 -7.39 5.26 4.47
C SER A 118 -7.07 6.18 5.64
N TRP A 119 -7.56 7.43 5.64
CA TRP A 119 -7.43 8.33 6.79
C TRP A 119 -7.89 7.64 8.08
N ALA A 120 -7.10 7.81 9.13
CA ALA A 120 -7.39 7.35 10.48
C ALA A 120 -6.84 8.37 11.48
N PRO A 121 -7.57 8.68 12.57
CA PRO A 121 -7.17 9.71 13.50
C PRO A 121 -5.85 9.36 14.19
N LYS A 122 -5.04 10.36 14.51
CA LYS A 122 -3.91 10.18 15.44
C LYS A 122 -4.43 9.63 16.78
N PRO A 123 -3.75 8.63 17.39
CA PRO A 123 -4.06 8.20 18.74
C PRO A 123 -3.97 9.39 19.71
N ALA A 124 -4.85 9.40 20.71
CA ALA A 124 -4.80 10.35 21.82
C ALA A 124 -3.59 10.08 22.74
#